data_AF-A0A0H5BIV2-F1
#
_entry.id   AF-A0A0H5BIV2-F1
#
_cell.length_a   1.000
_cell.length_b   1.000
_cell.length_c   1.000
_cell.angle_alpha   90.00
_cell.angle_beta   90.00
_cell.angle_gamma   90.00
#
_symmetry.space_group_name_H-M   'P 1'
#
loop_
_entity.id
_entity.type
_entity.pdbx_description
1 polymer ?
#
loop_
_entity_poly.entity_id
_entity_poly.type
_entity_poly.pdbx_seq_one_letter_code
_entity_poly.pdbx_strand_id
1 'polypeptide(L)'
;AMPPLLLPPQPAVPMETLVENCHKILEKFHYSWEMMPLVLVIMNYARSDLDEASRKIYEGKMIVDEYARKHNLNVFDGLELRNSTRQKMLEINNISGVLSSSMKLFCE
;
A
#
# COMPACT_ATOMS: atom_id res chain seq x y z
N ALA A 1 -19.19 15.50 -22.56
CA ALA A 1 -18.70 15.91 -21.23
C ALA A 1 -19.50 15.16 -20.18
N MET A 2 -18.85 14.48 -19.23
CA MET A 2 -19.55 13.85 -18.11
C MET A 2 -20.08 14.95 -17.17
N PRO A 3 -21.32 14.86 -16.68
CA PRO A 3 -21.82 15.79 -15.68
C PRO A 3 -20.98 15.65 -14.40
N PRO A 4 -20.68 16.76 -13.69
CA PRO A 4 -20.10 16.64 -12.37
C PRO A 4 -21.09 15.89 -11.48
N LEU A 5 -20.64 14.81 -10.83
CA LEU A 5 -21.42 14.11 -9.83
C LEU A 5 -21.64 15.10 -8.68
N LEU A 6 -22.78 15.80 -8.69
CA LEU A 6 -23.21 16.63 -7.57
C LEU A 6 -23.37 15.69 -6.38
N LEU A 7 -22.43 15.76 -5.43
CA LEU A 7 -22.57 15.10 -4.14
C LEU A 7 -23.90 15.58 -3.54
N PRO A 8 -24.79 14.67 -3.09
CA PRO A 8 -26.05 15.07 -2.48
C PRO A 8 -25.80 16.05 -1.34
N PRO A 9 -26.69 17.04 -1.10
CA PRO A 9 -26.54 18.02 -0.04
C PRO A 9 -26.33 17.29 1.28
N GLN A 10 -25.12 17.39 1.84
CA GLN A 10 -24.80 16.74 3.10
C GLN A 10 -25.41 17.56 4.24
N PRO A 11 -25.93 16.92 5.30
CA PRO A 11 -26.13 17.60 6.57
C PRO A 11 -24.79 18.23 6.96
N ALA A 12 -24.76 19.54 7.18
CA ALA A 12 -23.54 20.22 7.58
C ALA A 12 -23.15 19.73 8.98
N VAL A 13 -22.16 18.84 9.04
CA VAL A 13 -21.54 18.46 10.31
C VAL A 13 -20.87 19.71 10.87
N PRO A 14 -21.10 20.06 12.16
CA PRO A 14 -20.45 21.21 12.76
C PRO A 14 -18.93 21.15 12.58
N MET A 15 -18.33 22.26 12.17
CA MET A 15 -16.88 22.34 11.87
C MET A 15 -16.03 21.87 13.05
N GLU A 16 -16.47 22.16 14.28
CA GLU A 16 -15.80 21.75 15.52
C GLU A 16 -15.75 20.22 15.65
N THR A 17 -16.88 19.53 15.45
CA THR A 17 -16.95 18.06 15.47
C THR A 17 -16.11 17.42 14.37
N LEU A 18 -16.05 18.05 13.19
CA LEU A 18 -15.20 17.59 12.09
C LEU A 18 -13.71 17.64 12.47
N VAL A 19 -13.25 18.77 13.01
CA VAL A 19 -11.84 18.94 13.42
C VAL A 19 -11.46 17.96 14.53
N GLU A 20 -12.33 17.76 15.53
CA GLU A 20 -12.14 16.77 16.59
C GLU A 20 -12.00 15.35 16.03
N ASN A 21 -12.87 14.96 15.09
CA ASN A 21 -12.79 13.65 14.45
C ASN A 21 -11.50 13.50 13.63
N CYS A 22 -11.02 14.57 13.01
CA CYS A 22 -9.76 14.52 12.31
C CYS A 22 -8.56 14.37 13.27
N HIS A 23 -8.57 15.02 14.44
CA HIS A 23 -7.55 14.80 15.47
C HIS A 23 -7.51 13.34 15.94
N LYS A 24 -8.68 12.71 16.16
CA LYS A 24 -8.76 11.29 16.51
C LYS A 24 -8.13 10.38 15.45
N ILE A 25 -8.29 10.71 14.17
CA ILE A 25 -7.62 9.97 13.08
C ILE A 25 -6.11 10.17 13.12
N LEU A 26 -5.64 11.41 13.28
CA LEU A 26 -4.19 11.68 13.38
C LEU A 26 -3.56 10.88 14.51
N GLU A 27 -4.18 10.87 15.70
CA GLU A 27 -3.73 10.08 16.84
C GLU A 27 -3.76 8.57 16.56
N LYS A 28 -4.88 8.05 16.05
CA LYS A 28 -5.07 6.62 15.76
C LYS A 28 -4.03 6.06 14.79
N PHE A 29 -3.61 6.86 13.81
CA PHE A 29 -2.64 6.43 12.81
C PHE A 29 -1.22 6.95 13.07
N HIS A 30 -0.99 7.62 14.20
CA HIS A 30 0.28 8.22 14.59
C HIS A 30 0.85 9.15 13.51
N TYR A 31 0.00 9.94 12.88
CA TYR A 31 0.39 10.94 11.90
C TYR A 31 0.80 12.25 12.57
N SER A 32 1.77 12.95 11.96
CA SER A 32 2.12 14.31 12.35
C SER A 32 0.98 15.27 12.02
N TRP A 33 0.99 16.44 12.67
CA TRP A 33 0.01 17.50 12.42
C TRP A 33 0.01 17.98 10.94
N GLU A 34 1.11 17.81 10.21
CA GLU A 34 1.23 18.18 8.79
C GLU A 34 0.30 17.38 7.88
N MET A 35 -0.19 16.22 8.36
CA MET A 35 -1.15 15.38 7.64
C MET A 35 -2.60 15.84 7.80
N MET A 36 -2.87 16.81 8.67
CA MET A 36 -4.20 17.40 8.92
C MET A 36 -5.01 17.70 7.65
N PRO A 37 -4.49 18.41 6.62
CA PRO A 37 -5.26 18.66 5.40
C PRO A 37 -5.67 17.38 4.65
N LEU A 38 -4.83 16.33 4.65
CA LEU A 38 -5.17 15.05 4.03
C LEU A 38 -6.27 14.33 4.81
N VAL A 39 -6.17 14.32 6.14
CA VAL A 39 -7.19 13.73 7.02
C VAL A 39 -8.53 14.46 6.87
N LEU A 40 -8.53 15.79 6.74
CA LEU A 40 -9.74 16.57 6.48
C LEU A 40 -10.44 16.14 5.19
N VAL A 41 -9.71 15.91 4.11
CA VAL A 41 -10.28 15.45 2.83
C VAL A 41 -10.89 14.05 2.98
N ILE A 42 -10.19 13.14 3.66
CA ILE A 42 -10.67 11.77 3.92
C ILE A 42 -11.92 11.82 4.79
N MET A 43 -11.94 12.66 5.82
CA MET A 43 -13.07 12.78 6.74
C MET A 43 -14.29 13.38 6.04
N ASN A 44 -14.09 14.36 5.17
CA ASN A 44 -15.15 14.90 4.32
C ASN A 44 -15.71 13.84 3.37
N TYR A 45 -14.84 13.02 2.76
CA TYR A 45 -15.26 11.89 1.93
C TYR A 45 -16.08 10.87 2.72
N ALA A 46 -15.64 10.54 3.94
CA ALA A 46 -16.31 9.63 4.84
C ALA A 46 -17.55 10.23 5.53
N ARG A 47 -17.96 11.45 5.18
CA ARG A 47 -19.11 12.15 5.79
C ARG A 47 -18.99 12.27 7.32
N SER A 48 -17.78 12.54 7.80
CA SER A 48 -17.42 12.59 9.22
C SER A 48 -17.60 11.28 10.00
N ASP A 49 -17.72 10.14 9.31
CA ASP A 49 -17.68 8.81 9.90
C ASP A 49 -16.23 8.38 10.15
N LEU A 50 -15.89 8.24 11.43
CA LEU A 50 -14.55 7.84 11.90
C LEU A 50 -14.17 6.42 11.48
N ASP A 51 -15.13 5.49 11.49
CA ASP A 51 -14.88 4.09 11.19
C ASP A 51 -14.67 3.90 9.69
N GLU A 52 -15.50 4.56 8.88
CA GLU A 52 -15.34 4.56 7.43
C GLU A 52 -14.04 5.25 6.99
N ALA A 53 -13.71 6.41 7.59
CA ALA A 53 -12.42 7.08 7.34
C ALA A 53 -11.24 6.17 7.71
N SER A 54 -11.31 5.53 8.88
CA SER A 54 -10.28 4.58 9.32
C SER A 54 -10.13 3.41 8.35
N ARG A 55 -11.26 2.81 7.95
CA ARG A 55 -11.30 1.68 7.01
C ARG A 55 -10.65 2.05 5.69
N LYS A 56 -10.93 3.24 5.16
CA LYS A 56 -10.33 3.75 3.92
C LYS A 56 -8.82 3.97 4.03
N ILE A 57 -8.33 4.44 5.18
CA ILE A 57 -6.89 4.57 5.41
C ILE A 57 -6.21 3.19 5.46
N TYR A 58 -6.80 2.20 6.14
CA TYR A 58 -6.26 0.83 6.15
C TYR A 58 -6.25 0.20 4.75
N GLU A 59 -7.33 0.34 4.00
CA GLU A 59 -7.42 -0.10 2.60
C GLU A 59 -6.32 0.53 1.75
N GLY A 60 -6.09 1.85 1.88
CA GLY A 60 -5.02 2.55 1.19
C GLY A 60 -3.62 2.04 1.55
N LYS A 61 -3.33 1.80 2.84
CA LYS A 61 -2.04 1.23 3.28
C LYS A 61 -1.81 -0.15 2.65
N MET A 62 -2.81 -1.03 2.71
CA MET A 62 -2.74 -2.37 2.11
C MET A 62 -2.43 -2.33 0.62
N ILE A 63 -3.09 -1.45 -0.14
CA ILE A 63 -2.88 -1.31 -1.59
C ILE A 63 -1.45 -0.83 -1.89
N VAL A 64 -0.96 0.16 -1.14
CA VAL A 64 0.40 0.69 -1.31
C VAL A 64 1.45 -0.39 -1.00
N ASP A 65 1.27 -1.12 0.09
CA ASP A 65 2.16 -2.20 0.50
C ASP A 65 2.17 -3.35 -0.51
N GLU A 66 0.98 -3.75 -0.99
CA GLU A 66 0.86 -4.78 -2.03
C GLU A 66 1.53 -4.34 -3.34
N TYR A 67 1.33 -3.09 -3.75
CA TYR A 67 1.97 -2.52 -4.93
C TYR A 67 3.49 -2.55 -4.79
N ALA A 68 4.04 -2.08 -3.66
CA ALA A 68 5.47 -2.09 -3.40
C ALA A 68 6.07 -3.50 -3.45
N ARG A 69 5.36 -4.49 -2.87
CA ARG A 69 5.75 -5.90 -2.92
C ARG A 69 5.72 -6.45 -4.35
N LYS A 70 4.63 -6.23 -5.08
CA LYS A 70 4.44 -6.73 -6.46
C LYS A 70 5.50 -6.17 -7.42
N HIS A 71 5.84 -4.90 -7.23
CA HIS A 71 6.82 -4.20 -8.05
C HIS A 71 8.24 -4.24 -7.48
N ASN A 72 8.46 -5.06 -6.43
CA ASN A 72 9.77 -5.31 -5.87
C ASN A 72 10.52 -4.04 -5.42
N LEU A 73 9.78 -2.99 -5.02
CA LEU A 73 10.31 -1.66 -4.69
C LEU A 73 11.08 -1.62 -3.37
N ASN A 74 10.87 -2.62 -2.50
CA ASN A 74 11.58 -2.76 -1.24
C ASN A 74 12.79 -3.70 -1.40
N VAL A 75 13.92 -3.33 -0.80
CA VAL A 75 15.12 -4.18 -0.67
C VAL A 75 14.95 -5.23 0.41
N PHE A 76 14.08 -4.97 1.39
CA PHE A 76 13.74 -5.87 2.48
C PHE A 76 12.43 -6.60 2.20
N ASP A 77 12.38 -7.87 2.59
CA ASP A 77 11.16 -8.68 2.66
C ASP A 77 10.99 -9.14 4.11
N GLY A 78 10.18 -8.40 4.88
CA GLY A 78 10.17 -8.54 6.34
C GLY A 78 11.45 -8.03 7.00
N LEU A 79 12.11 -8.86 7.80
CA LEU A 79 13.37 -8.55 8.48
C LEU A 79 14.61 -8.97 7.68
N GLU A 80 14.44 -9.63 6.54
CA GLU A 80 15.54 -10.15 5.74
C GLU A 80 15.77 -9.30 4.48
N LEU A 81 17.04 -9.13 4.12
CA LEU A 81 17.41 -8.57 2.83
C LEU A 81 16.94 -9.53 1.75
N ARG A 82 16.17 -9.03 0.79
CA ARG A 82 15.70 -9.86 -0.31
C ARG A 82 16.90 -10.32 -1.14
N ASN A 83 17.03 -11.63 -1.32
CA ASN A 83 18.02 -12.20 -2.24
C ASN A 83 17.93 -11.48 -3.59
N SER A 84 19.07 -10.99 -4.08
CA SER A 84 19.13 -10.26 -5.34
C SER A 84 18.50 -11.13 -6.43
N THR A 85 17.63 -10.56 -7.28
CA THR A 85 17.10 -11.27 -8.46
C THR A 85 18.24 -11.86 -9.31
N ARG A 86 19.46 -11.31 -9.23
CA ARG A 86 20.67 -11.88 -9.84
C ARG A 86 21.13 -13.20 -9.22
N GLN A 87 20.99 -13.41 -7.90
CA GLN A 87 21.41 -14.66 -7.25
C GLN A 87 20.52 -15.85 -7.65
N LYS A 88 19.19 -15.65 -7.70
CA LYS A 88 18.27 -16.68 -8.21
C LYS A 88 18.57 -17.05 -9.67
N MET A 89 18.95 -16.07 -10.51
CA MET A 89 19.31 -16.33 -11.91
C MET A 89 20.62 -17.13 -12.03
N LEU A 90 21.60 -16.86 -11.17
CA LEU A 90 22.85 -17.62 -11.12
C LEU A 90 22.65 -19.08 -10.67
N GLU A 91 21.78 -19.32 -9.68
CA GLU A 91 21.42 -20.68 -9.26
C GLU A 91 20.70 -21.45 -10.37
N ILE A 92 19.72 -20.82 -11.05
CA ILE A 92 19.00 -21.44 -12.17
C ILE A 92 19.96 -21.80 -13.31
N ASN A 93 20.87 -20.89 -13.66
CA ASN A 93 21.87 -21.13 -14.71
C ASN A 93 22.84 -22.26 -14.33
N ASN A 94 23.27 -22.34 -13.06
CA ASN A 94 24.13 -23.42 -12.59
C ASN A 94 23.41 -24.78 -12.64
N ILE A 95 22.14 -24.86 -12.22
CA ILE A 95 21.37 -26.10 -12.27
C ILE A 95 21.14 -26.52 -13.73
N SER A 96 20.81 -25.58 -14.63
CA SER A 96 20.67 -25.85 -16.07
C SER A 96 21.97 -26.37 -16.69
N GLY A 97 23.13 -25.78 -16.34
CA GLY A 97 24.44 -26.22 -16.81
C GLY A 97 24.82 -27.63 -16.32
N VAL A 98 24.51 -27.95 -15.05
CA VAL A 98 24.72 -29.29 -14.47
C VAL A 98 23.83 -30.32 -15.16
N LEU A 99 22.54 -30.05 -15.35
CA LEU A 99 21.62 -30.96 -16.03
C LEU A 99 22.02 -31.17 -17.50
N SER A 100 22.46 -30.12 -18.21
CA SER A 100 22.96 -30.22 -19.58
C SER A 100 24.22 -31.08 -19.68
N SER A 101 25.17 -30.90 -18.76
CA SER A 101 26.40 -31.69 -18.70
C SER A 101 26.11 -33.16 -18.38
N SER A 102 25.19 -33.41 -17.44
CA SER A 102 24.74 -34.76 -17.12
C SER A 102 24.05 -35.44 -18.31
N MET A 103 23.16 -34.77 -19.04
CA MET A 103 22.53 -35.38 -20.23
C MET A 103 23.55 -35.72 -21.32
N LYS A 104 24.61 -34.91 -21.51
CA LYS A 104 25.67 -35.22 -22.47
C LYS A 104 26.41 -36.51 -22.12
N LEU A 105 26.63 -36.78 -20.83
CA LEU A 105 27.28 -38.01 -20.35
C LEU A 105 26.39 -39.27 -20.50
N PHE A 106 25.07 -39.11 -20.60
CA PHE A 106 24.14 -40.23 -20.82
C PHE A 106 23.88 -40.55 -22.30
N CYS A 107 24.35 -39.71 -23.23
CA CYS A 107 24.17 -39.87 -24.67
C CYS A 107 25.43 -40.37 -25.41
N GLU A 108 26.48 -40.74 -24.68
CA GLU A 108 27.66 -41.49 -25.16
C GLU A 108 27.52 -42.97 -24.78
#